data_AF-A0A939SXU6-F1
#
_entry.id   AF-A0A939SXU6-F1
#
_cell.length_a   1.000
_cell.length_b   1.000
_cell.length_c   1.000
_cell.angle_alpha   90.00
_cell.angle_beta   90.00
_cell.angle_gamma   90.00
#
_symmetry.space_group_name_H-M   'P 1'
#
loop_
_entity.id
_entity.type
_entity.pdbx_description
1 polymer ?
#
loop_
_entity_poly.entity_id
_entity_poly.type
_entity_poly.pdbx_seq_one_letter_code
_entity_poly.pdbx_strand_id
1 'polypeptide(L)'
;MIRKCFTIASAVMFALLLVGNASAAPRPKAEDPIARLAVKASPMKANALEKLYAGRTWKWTSGGGYFSAEKTKVWLLPASRNKFAAQVRNGTHWSYAEGTWRATDDGELCMRASWFSNDYRAGTQAVTCFLHRETNGVIYQKPSIGGKWYVFRNNPVRKDDEVRKLVNGDRVSTAVARIKASGR
;
A
#
# COMPACT_ATOMS: atom_id res chain seq x y z
N MET A 1 -66.41 29.47 70.34
CA MET A 1 -66.31 30.47 69.25
C MET A 1 -65.81 29.80 67.98
N ILE A 2 -66.41 30.19 66.86
CA ILE A 2 -66.35 29.62 65.51
C ILE A 2 -65.13 30.14 64.73
N ARG A 3 -64.54 29.31 63.83
CA ARG A 3 -64.11 29.59 62.43
C ARG A 3 -63.18 28.44 61.96
N LYS A 4 -63.56 27.55 61.03
CA LYS A 4 -63.53 27.67 59.53
C LYS A 4 -62.15 28.17 59.04
N CYS A 5 -61.46 27.64 58.02
CA CYS A 5 -61.83 26.90 56.81
C CYS A 5 -60.56 26.52 56.00
N PHE A 6 -60.76 25.72 54.95
CA PHE A 6 -60.02 25.65 53.67
C PHE A 6 -58.84 24.67 53.45
N THR A 7 -59.19 23.67 52.64
CA THR A 7 -58.44 22.78 51.74
C THR A 7 -57.37 23.47 50.86
N ILE A 8 -56.35 22.71 50.42
CA ILE A 8 -56.08 22.34 49.00
C ILE A 8 -54.84 21.42 48.91
N ALA A 9 -54.92 20.49 47.97
CA ALA A 9 -54.02 19.39 47.62
C ALA A 9 -52.72 19.77 46.86
N SER A 10 -51.84 18.77 46.73
CA SER A 10 -50.82 18.50 45.68
C SER A 10 -49.35 18.53 46.13
N ALA A 11 -48.69 17.37 46.03
CA ALA A 11 -47.30 17.29 45.56
C ALA A 11 -47.00 15.90 44.94
N VAL A 12 -47.24 15.82 43.63
CA VAL A 12 -46.45 15.15 42.58
C VAL A 12 -45.95 13.71 42.81
N MET A 13 -46.55 12.80 42.06
CA MET A 13 -46.04 11.45 41.77
C MET A 13 -45.05 11.53 40.60
N PHE A 14 -43.78 11.24 40.84
CA PHE A 14 -42.74 11.23 39.80
C PHE A 14 -42.78 9.90 39.03
N ALA A 15 -43.35 9.91 37.83
CA ALA A 15 -43.24 8.81 36.89
C ALA A 15 -41.88 8.87 36.17
N LEU A 16 -40.98 7.93 36.48
CA LEU A 16 -39.72 7.72 35.77
C LEU A 16 -39.99 7.10 34.40
N LEU A 17 -40.00 7.93 33.35
CA LEU A 17 -39.95 7.47 31.96
C LEU A 17 -38.50 7.05 31.64
N LEU A 18 -38.27 5.74 31.57
CA LEU A 18 -37.05 5.17 30.99
C LEU A 18 -37.08 5.38 29.47
N VAL A 19 -36.54 6.50 28.99
CA VAL A 19 -36.21 6.69 27.58
C VAL A 19 -34.97 5.85 27.29
N GLY A 20 -35.18 4.61 26.87
CA GLY A 20 -34.12 3.74 26.39
C GLY A 20 -33.60 4.26 25.05
N ASN A 21 -32.44 4.90 25.06
CA ASN A 21 -31.69 5.17 23.83
C ASN A 21 -31.24 3.82 23.25
N ALA A 22 -31.98 3.31 22.26
CA ALA A 22 -31.56 2.15 21.49
C ALA A 22 -30.26 2.53 20.74
N SER A 23 -29.12 2.20 21.33
CA SER A 23 -27.84 2.28 20.64
C SER A 23 -27.88 1.29 19.49
N ALA A 24 -28.07 1.78 18.27
CA ALA A 24 -27.90 0.99 17.07
C ALA A 24 -26.48 0.40 17.09
N ALA A 25 -26.39 -0.92 17.28
CA ALA A 25 -25.12 -1.62 17.20
C ALA A 25 -24.43 -1.29 15.86
N PRO A 26 -23.11 -1.05 15.83
CA PRO A 26 -22.39 -0.84 14.59
C PRO A 26 -22.66 -2.02 13.66
N ARG A 27 -23.27 -1.74 12.50
CA ARG A 27 -23.46 -2.78 11.47
C ARG A 27 -22.07 -3.32 11.12
N PRO A 28 -21.84 -4.65 11.14
CA PRO A 28 -20.56 -5.20 10.72
C PRO A 28 -20.29 -4.72 9.29
N LYS A 29 -19.12 -4.10 9.11
CA LYS A 29 -18.69 -3.58 7.81
C LYS A 29 -18.73 -4.73 6.81
N ALA A 30 -19.54 -4.59 5.77
CA ALA A 30 -19.61 -5.59 4.71
C ALA A 30 -18.19 -5.89 4.22
N GLU A 31 -17.81 -7.17 4.25
CA GLU A 31 -16.46 -7.60 3.95
C GLU A 31 -16.17 -7.39 2.46
N ASP A 32 -14.99 -6.85 2.16
CA ASP A 32 -14.54 -6.52 0.80
C ASP A 32 -14.48 -7.79 -0.07
N PRO A 33 -15.29 -7.89 -1.14
CA PRO A 33 -15.30 -9.07 -2.02
C PRO A 33 -13.92 -9.40 -2.59
N ILE A 34 -13.09 -8.40 -2.90
CA ILE A 34 -11.74 -8.61 -3.44
C ILE A 34 -10.83 -9.21 -2.37
N ALA A 35 -10.95 -8.75 -1.12
CA ALA A 35 -10.20 -9.31 -0.01
C ALA A 35 -10.53 -10.79 0.20
N ARG A 36 -11.82 -11.18 0.14
CA ARG A 36 -12.22 -12.58 0.25
C ARG A 36 -11.62 -13.46 -0.84
N LEU A 37 -11.60 -12.98 -2.08
CA LEU A 37 -10.99 -13.71 -3.19
C LEU A 37 -9.47 -13.82 -3.04
N ALA A 38 -8.81 -12.72 -2.66
CA ALA A 38 -7.37 -12.69 -2.44
C ALA A 38 -6.93 -13.63 -1.30
N VAL A 39 -7.69 -13.71 -0.20
CA VAL A 39 -7.37 -14.62 0.92
C VAL A 39 -7.48 -16.10 0.53
N LYS A 40 -8.33 -16.44 -0.44
CA LYS A 40 -8.44 -17.81 -1.00
C LYS A 40 -7.38 -18.12 -2.05
N ALA A 41 -6.80 -17.09 -2.67
CA ALA A 41 -5.71 -17.24 -3.63
C ALA A 41 -4.40 -17.63 -2.95
N SER A 42 -3.52 -18.30 -3.70
CA SER A 42 -2.23 -18.77 -3.19
C SER A 42 -1.19 -17.66 -3.25
N PRO A 43 -0.26 -17.55 -2.28
CA PRO A 43 0.88 -16.65 -2.41
C PRO A 43 1.70 -16.94 -3.66
N MET A 44 2.10 -15.89 -4.38
CA MET A 44 2.98 -16.05 -5.54
C MET A 44 4.39 -16.48 -5.09
N LYS A 45 5.02 -17.38 -5.85
CA LYS A 45 6.41 -17.77 -5.59
C LYS A 45 7.41 -16.69 -5.99
N ALA A 46 8.59 -16.68 -5.36
CA ALA A 46 9.62 -15.68 -5.60
C ALA A 46 10.00 -15.61 -7.08
N ASN A 47 10.18 -16.76 -7.72
CA ASN A 47 10.52 -16.84 -9.15
C ASN A 47 9.44 -16.25 -10.07
N ALA A 48 8.16 -16.35 -9.71
CA ALA A 48 7.04 -15.79 -10.47
C ALA A 48 7.00 -14.26 -10.32
N LEU A 49 7.26 -13.75 -9.12
CA LEU A 49 7.42 -12.32 -8.87
C LEU A 49 8.66 -11.76 -9.56
N GLU A 50 9.78 -12.47 -9.54
CA GLU A 50 10.97 -12.07 -10.28
C GLU A 50 10.69 -12.01 -11.79
N LYS A 51 10.03 -13.02 -12.35
CA LYS A 51 9.58 -13.00 -13.76
C LYS A 51 8.62 -11.85 -14.06
N LEU A 52 7.85 -11.38 -13.09
CA LEU A 52 6.89 -10.28 -13.23
C LEU A 52 7.57 -8.90 -13.18
N TYR A 53 8.59 -8.72 -12.33
CA TYR A 53 9.19 -7.40 -12.08
C TYR A 53 10.57 -7.20 -12.71
N ALA A 54 11.42 -8.22 -12.77
CA ALA A 54 12.81 -8.08 -13.20
C ALA A 54 12.93 -7.52 -14.63
N GLY A 55 13.83 -6.55 -14.80
CA GLY A 55 14.06 -5.86 -16.07
C GLY A 55 12.94 -4.90 -16.46
N ARG A 56 12.03 -4.54 -15.53
CA ARG A 56 10.90 -3.65 -15.79
C ARG A 56 10.89 -2.43 -14.89
N THR A 57 10.31 -1.36 -15.40
CA THR A 57 9.94 -0.17 -14.63
C THR A 57 8.46 -0.22 -14.29
N TRP A 58 8.11 -0.11 -13.02
CA TRP A 58 6.75 0.18 -12.58
C TRP A 58 6.50 1.68 -12.65
N LYS A 59 5.67 2.09 -13.61
CA LYS A 59 5.28 3.49 -13.77
C LYS A 59 4.25 3.91 -12.72
N TRP A 60 4.49 5.03 -12.09
CA TRP A 60 3.56 5.74 -11.22
C TRP A 60 3.09 7.03 -11.89
N THR A 61 2.10 7.70 -11.32
CA THR A 61 1.57 8.95 -11.88
C THR A 61 2.65 10.02 -12.05
N SER A 62 3.55 10.15 -11.08
CA SER A 62 4.61 11.17 -11.03
C SER A 62 6.02 10.58 -11.18
N GLY A 63 6.16 9.32 -11.59
CA GLY A 63 7.48 8.72 -11.70
C GLY A 63 7.49 7.22 -11.93
N GLY A 64 8.44 6.52 -11.31
CA GLY A 64 8.48 5.07 -11.37
C GLY A 64 9.67 4.45 -10.64
N GLY A 65 9.58 3.14 -10.45
CA GLY A 65 10.64 2.31 -9.88
C GLY A 65 11.13 1.25 -10.86
N TYR A 66 12.43 1.21 -11.12
CA TYR A 66 13.08 0.20 -11.95
C TYR A 66 13.60 -0.97 -11.10
N PHE A 67 13.21 -2.18 -11.48
CA PHE A 67 13.60 -3.43 -10.86
C PHE A 67 14.64 -4.10 -11.76
N SER A 68 15.93 -3.93 -11.46
CA SER A 68 16.98 -4.51 -12.29
C SER A 68 16.90 -6.05 -12.29
N ALA A 69 17.09 -6.65 -13.46
CA ALA A 69 17.31 -8.09 -13.58
C ALA A 69 18.73 -8.50 -13.18
N GLU A 70 19.65 -7.53 -13.07
CA GLU A 70 21.02 -7.78 -12.66
C GLU A 70 21.13 -8.04 -11.16
N LYS A 71 21.78 -9.15 -10.85
CA LYS A 71 22.14 -9.54 -9.50
C LYS A 71 23.46 -8.88 -9.12
N THR A 72 23.43 -8.06 -8.07
CA THR A 72 24.65 -7.58 -7.44
C THR A 72 25.27 -8.74 -6.69
N LYS A 73 26.41 -9.24 -7.20
CA LYS A 73 27.25 -10.20 -6.47
C LYS A 73 28.02 -9.43 -5.40
N VAL A 74 27.80 -9.78 -4.14
CA VAL A 74 28.62 -9.28 -3.03
C VAL A 74 29.51 -10.44 -2.61
N TRP A 75 30.82 -10.31 -2.81
CA TRP A 75 31.78 -11.41 -2.58
C TRP A 75 31.74 -11.96 -1.15
N LEU A 76 31.31 -11.15 -0.18
CA LEU A 76 31.19 -11.50 1.23
C LEU A 76 29.78 -11.92 1.68
N LEU A 77 28.77 -11.91 0.80
CA LEU A 77 27.42 -12.33 1.15
C LEU A 77 26.92 -13.44 0.21
N PRO A 78 26.43 -14.56 0.75
CA PRO A 78 25.96 -15.68 -0.07
C PRO A 78 24.73 -15.32 -0.92
N ALA A 79 24.03 -14.23 -0.60
CA ALA A 79 22.82 -13.79 -1.31
C ALA A 79 23.12 -12.62 -2.26
N SER A 80 22.98 -12.87 -3.57
CA SER A 80 22.92 -11.79 -4.56
C SER A 80 21.66 -10.94 -4.36
N ARG A 81 21.77 -9.62 -4.52
CA ARG A 81 20.62 -8.70 -4.40
C ARG A 81 20.35 -7.99 -5.72
N ASN A 82 19.10 -7.92 -6.13
CA ASN A 82 18.70 -7.19 -7.33
C ASN A 82 18.69 -5.69 -7.04
N LYS A 83 19.22 -4.86 -7.95
CA LYS A 83 19.25 -3.40 -7.78
C LYS A 83 17.87 -2.79 -8.01
N PHE A 84 17.52 -1.79 -7.21
CA PHE A 84 16.32 -0.98 -7.36
C PHE A 84 16.70 0.50 -7.49
N ALA A 85 16.05 1.20 -8.41
CA ALA A 85 16.14 2.66 -8.53
C ALA A 85 14.74 3.24 -8.67
N ALA A 86 14.49 4.41 -8.09
CA ALA A 86 13.23 5.12 -8.27
C ALA A 86 13.47 6.60 -8.52
N GLN A 87 12.52 7.23 -9.22
CA GLN A 87 12.43 8.67 -9.28
C GLN A 87 10.97 9.09 -9.22
N VAL A 88 10.73 10.21 -8.55
CA VAL A 88 9.43 10.87 -8.49
C VAL A 88 9.66 12.35 -8.75
N ARG A 89 8.83 12.95 -9.59
CA ARG A 89 8.86 14.37 -9.90
C ARG A 89 7.45 14.93 -9.97
N ASN A 90 7.19 15.95 -9.17
CA ASN A 90 5.94 16.70 -9.19
C ASN A 90 6.25 18.20 -9.21
N GLY A 91 6.10 18.83 -10.37
CA GLY A 91 6.51 20.23 -10.56
C GLY A 91 8.01 20.42 -10.26
N THR A 92 8.31 21.27 -9.29
CA THR A 92 9.67 21.58 -8.82
C THR A 92 10.21 20.55 -7.82
N HIS A 93 9.33 19.82 -7.13
CA HIS A 93 9.74 18.79 -6.17
C HIS A 93 10.20 17.54 -6.91
N TRP A 94 11.35 17.04 -6.51
CA TRP A 94 11.89 15.79 -7.01
C TRP A 94 12.40 14.94 -5.86
N SER A 95 12.29 13.64 -6.04
CA SER A 95 13.01 12.67 -5.23
C SER A 95 13.54 11.55 -6.09
N TYR A 96 14.65 10.97 -5.67
CA TYR A 96 15.16 9.74 -6.25
C TYR A 96 15.51 8.75 -5.14
N ALA A 97 15.54 7.48 -5.49
CA ALA A 97 15.93 6.43 -4.58
C ALA A 97 16.88 5.45 -5.25
N GLU A 98 17.84 4.95 -4.49
CA GLU A 98 18.74 3.87 -4.89
C GLU A 98 18.73 2.79 -3.80
N GLY A 99 18.76 1.53 -4.21
CA GLY A 99 18.75 0.43 -3.25
C GLY A 99 18.63 -0.94 -3.91
N THR A 100 17.88 -1.82 -3.25
CA THR A 100 17.70 -3.22 -3.66
C THR A 100 16.25 -3.64 -3.59
N TRP A 101 15.87 -4.64 -4.39
CA TRP A 101 14.59 -5.31 -4.26
C TRP A 101 14.78 -6.83 -4.11
N ARG A 102 13.77 -7.49 -3.55
CA ARG A 102 13.70 -8.94 -3.40
C ARG A 102 12.26 -9.44 -3.52
N ALA A 103 12.11 -10.70 -3.89
CA ALA A 103 10.85 -11.43 -3.78
C ALA A 103 11.01 -12.63 -2.82
N THR A 104 9.93 -13.08 -2.20
CA THR A 104 9.88 -14.28 -1.34
C THR A 104 8.82 -15.27 -1.82
N ASP A 105 8.90 -16.52 -1.35
CA ASP A 105 7.92 -17.56 -1.69
C ASP A 105 6.57 -17.42 -0.97
N ASP A 106 6.47 -16.44 -0.07
CA ASP A 106 5.24 -16.04 0.63
C ASP A 106 4.49 -14.93 -0.12
N GLY A 107 4.87 -14.66 -1.37
CA GLY A 107 4.23 -13.65 -2.20
C GLY A 107 4.66 -12.22 -1.88
N GLU A 108 5.75 -12.00 -1.16
CA GLU A 108 6.19 -10.64 -0.82
C GLU A 108 7.20 -10.11 -1.84
N LEU A 109 6.96 -8.92 -2.38
CA LEU A 109 7.93 -8.10 -3.10
C LEU A 109 8.32 -6.89 -2.23
N CYS A 110 9.59 -6.79 -1.86
CA CYS A 110 10.11 -5.67 -1.06
C CYS A 110 11.08 -4.81 -1.85
N MET A 111 10.93 -3.49 -1.73
CA MET A 111 11.87 -2.47 -2.17
C MET A 111 12.50 -1.83 -0.92
N ARG A 112 13.82 -1.93 -0.79
CA ARG A 112 14.59 -1.26 0.26
C ARG A 112 15.49 -0.23 -0.41
N ALA A 113 15.25 1.06 -0.16
CA ALA A 113 15.96 2.13 -0.82
C ALA A 113 16.20 3.33 0.08
N SER A 114 17.27 4.06 -0.19
CA SER A 114 17.52 5.38 0.40
C SER A 114 16.95 6.45 -0.52
N TRP A 115 16.03 7.25 0.00
CA TRP A 115 15.37 8.32 -0.72
C TRP A 115 16.06 9.66 -0.46
N PHE A 116 16.26 10.42 -1.53
CA PHE A 116 16.86 11.74 -1.53
C PHE A 116 15.88 12.70 -2.22
N SER A 117 15.73 13.92 -1.74
CA SER A 117 14.91 14.94 -2.38
C SER A 117 15.58 16.31 -2.38
N ASN A 118 14.97 17.27 -3.07
CA ASN A 118 15.38 18.67 -2.99
C ASN A 118 15.14 19.28 -1.60
N ASP A 119 14.14 18.78 -0.87
CA ASP A 119 13.78 19.27 0.46
C ASP A 119 14.62 18.60 1.57
N TYR A 120 15.12 17.38 1.33
CA TYR A 120 15.94 16.62 2.25
C TYR A 120 17.05 15.86 1.51
N ARG A 121 18.27 16.40 1.60
CA ARG A 121 19.44 15.86 0.89
C ARG A 121 20.10 14.67 1.60
N ALA A 122 19.88 14.50 2.89
CA ALA A 122 20.33 13.30 3.59
C ALA A 122 19.43 12.13 3.15
N GLY A 123 20.01 10.96 2.87
CA GLY A 123 19.23 9.83 2.40
C GLY A 123 18.35 9.26 3.52
N THR A 124 17.03 9.22 3.34
CA THR A 124 16.12 8.55 4.27
C THR A 124 15.88 7.11 3.81
N GLN A 125 16.26 6.14 4.65
CA GLN A 125 16.02 4.74 4.33
C GLN A 125 14.54 4.37 4.51
N ALA A 126 13.96 3.75 3.49
CA ALA A 126 12.61 3.22 3.54
C ALA A 126 12.56 1.79 3.00
N VAL A 127 11.65 0.99 3.56
CA VAL A 127 11.29 -0.33 3.03
C VAL A 127 9.80 -0.32 2.73
N THR A 128 9.45 -0.64 1.49
CA THR A 128 8.07 -0.78 1.05
C THR A 128 7.90 -2.18 0.49
N CYS A 129 6.99 -2.96 1.06
CA CYS A 129 6.70 -4.29 0.57
C CYS A 129 5.23 -4.42 0.14
N PHE A 130 4.99 -5.30 -0.83
CA PHE A 130 3.69 -5.64 -1.36
C PHE A 130 3.52 -7.14 -1.30
N LEU A 131 2.32 -7.58 -0.90
CA LEU A 131 1.90 -8.97 -0.94
C LEU A 131 1.17 -9.24 -2.25
N HIS A 132 1.45 -10.39 -2.84
CA HIS A 132 0.88 -10.86 -4.08
C HIS A 132 0.31 -12.25 -3.91
N ARG A 133 -0.93 -12.42 -4.34
CA ARG A 133 -1.60 -13.72 -4.38
C ARG A 133 -2.22 -13.95 -5.74
N GLU A 134 -2.27 -15.19 -6.18
CA GLU A 134 -2.71 -15.55 -7.51
C GLU A 134 -3.65 -16.76 -7.49
N THR A 135 -4.65 -16.71 -8.36
CA THR A 135 -5.52 -17.85 -8.69
C THR A 135 -6.07 -17.68 -10.11
N ASN A 136 -6.03 -18.74 -10.91
CA ASN A 136 -6.56 -18.76 -12.28
C ASN A 136 -6.09 -17.60 -13.19
N GLY A 137 -4.84 -17.15 -13.02
CA GLY A 137 -4.22 -16.05 -13.74
C GLY A 137 -4.57 -14.65 -13.23
N VAL A 138 -5.46 -14.53 -12.24
CA VAL A 138 -5.80 -13.27 -11.59
C VAL A 138 -4.81 -13.04 -10.45
N ILE A 139 -4.11 -11.89 -10.47
CA ILE A 139 -3.16 -11.51 -9.43
C ILE A 139 -3.79 -10.42 -8.57
N TYR A 140 -3.81 -10.64 -7.27
CA TYR A 140 -4.18 -9.67 -6.25
C TYR A 140 -2.92 -9.09 -5.63
N GLN A 141 -2.94 -7.79 -5.33
CA GLN A 141 -1.87 -7.11 -4.61
C GLN A 141 -2.41 -6.30 -3.45
N LYS A 142 -1.60 -6.15 -2.40
CA LYS A 142 -1.85 -5.27 -1.26
C LYS A 142 -0.51 -4.79 -0.67
N PRO A 143 -0.39 -3.54 -0.19
CA PRO A 143 0.75 -3.14 0.64
C PRO A 143 0.87 -4.04 1.89
N SER A 144 2.08 -4.51 2.22
CA SER A 144 2.27 -5.42 3.36
C SER A 144 1.85 -4.77 4.69
N ILE A 145 2.07 -3.46 4.82
CA ILE A 145 1.63 -2.64 5.94
C ILE A 145 0.42 -1.81 5.51
N GLY A 146 -0.73 -2.05 6.16
CA GLY A 146 -1.97 -1.32 5.84
C GLY A 146 -2.50 -1.60 4.44
N GLY A 147 -3.42 -0.77 3.95
CA GLY A 147 -3.99 -0.90 2.61
C GLY A 147 -4.99 -2.06 2.42
N LYS A 148 -5.65 -2.06 1.26
CA LYS A 148 -6.63 -3.08 0.85
C LYS A 148 -6.08 -3.93 -0.29
N TRP A 149 -6.62 -5.13 -0.43
CA TRP A 149 -6.42 -5.95 -1.61
C TRP A 149 -7.08 -5.30 -2.81
N TYR A 150 -6.40 -5.34 -3.96
CA TYR A 150 -6.94 -4.95 -5.25
C TYR A 150 -6.48 -5.93 -6.32
N VAL A 151 -7.17 -5.95 -7.45
CA VAL A 151 -6.77 -6.75 -8.61
C VAL A 151 -5.61 -6.05 -9.31
N PHE A 152 -4.42 -6.63 -9.21
CA PHE A 152 -3.22 -6.16 -9.90
C PHE A 152 -3.21 -6.55 -11.38
N ARG A 153 -3.74 -7.74 -11.67
CA ARG A 153 -3.88 -8.28 -13.02
C ARG A 153 -5.16 -9.11 -13.11
N ASN A 154 -6.00 -8.78 -14.08
CA ASN A 154 -7.11 -9.63 -14.49
C ASN A 154 -6.66 -10.69 -15.50
N ASN A 155 -7.48 -11.72 -15.68
CA ASN A 155 -7.34 -12.71 -16.74
C ASN A 155 -8.66 -12.80 -17.53
N PRO A 156 -8.72 -12.33 -18.80
CA PRO A 156 -7.65 -11.66 -19.55
C PRO A 156 -7.29 -10.28 -18.97
N VAL A 157 -6.09 -9.80 -19.31
CA VAL A 157 -5.57 -8.50 -18.84
C VAL A 157 -6.47 -7.36 -19.33
N ARG A 158 -6.87 -6.47 -18.42
CA ARG A 158 -7.70 -5.28 -18.72
C ARG A 158 -6.84 -4.04 -18.92
N LYS A 159 -7.42 -3.02 -19.56
CA LYS A 159 -6.70 -1.77 -19.93
C LYS A 159 -6.20 -1.00 -18.71
N ASP A 160 -6.92 -1.07 -17.60
CA ASP A 160 -6.69 -0.39 -16.34
C ASP A 160 -5.90 -1.21 -15.32
N ASP A 161 -5.54 -2.46 -15.63
CA ASP A 161 -4.76 -3.30 -14.73
C ASP A 161 -3.41 -2.67 -14.38
N GLU A 162 -3.07 -2.69 -13.10
CA GLU A 162 -1.81 -2.17 -12.58
C GLU A 162 -0.59 -2.85 -13.22
N VAL A 163 -0.71 -4.13 -13.58
CA VAL A 163 0.35 -4.87 -14.29
C VAL A 163 0.76 -4.20 -15.60
N ARG A 164 -0.14 -3.47 -16.27
CA ARG A 164 0.19 -2.77 -17.52
C ARG A 164 1.13 -1.58 -17.29
N LYS A 165 1.28 -1.13 -16.04
CA LYS A 165 2.27 -0.11 -15.67
C LYS A 165 3.67 -0.69 -15.48
N LEU A 166 3.83 -2.02 -15.50
CA LEU A 166 5.15 -2.67 -15.59
C LEU A 166 5.60 -2.69 -17.05
N VAL A 167 6.47 -1.73 -17.42
CA VAL A 167 7.00 -1.61 -18.77
C VAL A 167 8.42 -2.15 -18.86
N ASN A 168 8.78 -2.78 -19.97
CA ASN A 168 10.14 -3.31 -20.15
C ASN A 168 11.18 -2.18 -20.20
N GLY A 169 12.33 -2.47 -19.59
CA GLY A 169 13.52 -1.64 -19.59
C GLY A 169 13.59 -0.63 -18.44
N ASP A 170 14.77 -0.05 -18.29
CA ASP A 170 15.05 1.01 -17.34
C ASP A 170 14.56 2.36 -17.88
N ARG A 171 13.58 2.96 -17.19
CA ARG A 171 13.04 4.29 -17.50
C ARG A 171 13.36 5.32 -16.41
N VAL A 172 14.24 4.97 -15.47
CA VAL A 172 14.47 5.71 -14.22
C VAL A 172 15.91 6.19 -14.12
N SER A 173 16.90 5.34 -14.41
CA SER A 173 18.30 5.62 -14.07
C SER A 173 18.86 6.88 -14.73
N THR A 174 18.47 7.20 -15.97
CA THR A 174 18.88 8.45 -16.63
C THR A 174 18.38 9.69 -15.89
N ALA A 175 17.15 9.66 -15.37
CA ALA A 175 16.60 10.77 -14.59
C ALA A 175 17.30 10.89 -13.24
N VAL A 176 17.57 9.77 -12.57
CA VAL A 176 18.34 9.74 -11.32
C VAL A 176 19.74 10.32 -11.51
N ALA A 177 20.45 9.91 -12.57
CA ALA A 177 21.77 10.43 -12.89
C ALA A 177 21.75 11.96 -13.13
N ARG A 178 20.75 12.46 -13.86
CA ARG A 178 20.57 13.90 -14.09
C ARG A 178 20.35 14.67 -12.79
N ILE A 179 19.48 14.16 -11.91
CA ILE A 179 19.19 14.79 -10.61
C ILE A 179 20.47 14.87 -9.77
N LYS A 180 21.26 13.79 -9.72
CA LYS A 180 22.55 13.73 -9.01
C LYS A 180 23.57 14.72 -9.56
N ALA A 181 23.58 14.94 -10.88
CA ALA A 181 24.45 15.92 -11.53
C ALA A 181 24.03 17.37 -11.24
N SER A 182 22.71 17.66 -11.21
CA SER A 182 22.17 19.00 -10.95
C SER A 182 22.12 19.42 -9.48
N GLY A 183 22.28 18.47 -8.56
CA GLY A 183 22.25 18.70 -7.11
C GLY A 183 23.62 18.98 -6.48
N ARG A 184 24.70 18.92 -7.26
CA ARG A 184 26.00 19.48 -6.89
C ARG A 184 26.02 20.97 -7.18
#